data_AF-A0A3S4J7N1-F1
#
_entry.id   AF-A0A3S4J7N1-F1
#
_cell.length_a   1.000
_cell.length_b   1.000
_cell.length_c   1.000
_cell.angle_alpha   90.00
_cell.angle_beta   90.00
_cell.angle_gamma   90.00
#
_symmetry.space_group_name_H-M   'P 1'
#
loop_
_entity.id
_entity.type
_entity.pdbx_description
1 polymer ?
#
loop_
_entity_poly.entity_id
_entity_poly.type
_entity_poly.pdbx_seq_one_letter_code
_entity_poly.pdbx_strand_id
1 'polypeptide(L)'
;MSPDSDSGIADDNLTNIVKPTLHLKDIDPDIISVQVWDAASDTQIGVATQQPDGSWAYTFTSDLTEGLHQVYVKVEDIAGNKANSAVFDFTIDTTVSTPVISLLSKDDTGVTGDNLTNINKPGFAISGVDADAHRVVVQVMHNGVSEEIELSPPQW
;
A
#
# COMPACT_ATOMS: atom_id res chain seq x y z
N MET A 1 7.09 2.87 -7.76
CA MET A 1 6.26 2.23 -8.82
C MET A 1 5.82 3.28 -9.85
N SER A 2 4.97 2.99 -10.85
CA SER A 2 4.35 4.10 -11.60
C SER A 2 3.41 4.90 -10.67
N PRO A 3 3.24 6.22 -10.86
CA PRO A 3 2.40 7.03 -9.96
C PRO A 3 0.95 6.53 -9.87
N ASP A 4 0.39 6.04 -10.98
CA ASP A 4 -0.99 5.52 -11.02
C ASP A 4 -1.12 4.14 -10.34
N SER A 5 0.00 3.47 -10.08
CA SER A 5 0.05 2.17 -9.39
C SER A 5 0.52 2.26 -7.95
N ASP A 6 0.95 3.43 -7.48
CA ASP A 6 1.38 3.69 -6.11
C ASP A 6 0.23 4.34 -5.34
N SER A 7 -0.76 3.51 -4.98
CA SER A 7 -2.03 3.99 -4.42
C SER A 7 -1.88 4.42 -2.96
N GLY A 8 -2.53 5.50 -2.57
CA GLY A 8 -2.48 5.98 -1.18
C GLY A 8 -1.42 7.05 -1.02
N ILE A 9 -0.34 6.75 -0.28
CA ILE A 9 0.78 7.68 -0.10
C ILE A 9 1.73 7.54 -1.30
N ALA A 10 2.08 8.66 -1.92
CA ALA A 10 3.02 8.63 -3.04
C ALA A 10 4.44 8.28 -2.58
N ASP A 11 5.13 7.50 -3.41
CA ASP A 11 6.53 7.08 -3.32
C ASP A 11 6.84 6.14 -2.12
N ASP A 12 5.84 5.47 -1.53
CA ASP A 12 6.05 4.47 -0.48
C ASP A 12 6.13 3.02 -1.02
N ASN A 13 5.80 2.80 -2.29
CA ASN A 13 5.74 1.48 -2.94
C ASN A 13 4.77 0.50 -2.26
N LEU A 14 3.74 1.01 -1.59
CA LEU A 14 2.63 0.26 -1.03
C LEU A 14 1.40 0.47 -1.91
N THR A 15 0.71 -0.60 -2.31
CA THR A 15 -0.50 -0.44 -3.11
C THR A 15 -1.57 -1.49 -2.88
N ASN A 16 -2.84 -1.09 -3.04
CA ASN A 16 -3.97 -2.01 -3.16
C ASN A 16 -4.27 -2.45 -4.60
N ILE A 17 -3.46 -2.02 -5.58
CA ILE A 17 -3.62 -2.36 -6.99
C ILE A 17 -2.92 -3.69 -7.25
N VAL A 18 -3.70 -4.77 -7.36
CA VAL A 18 -3.19 -6.14 -7.59
C VAL A 18 -2.52 -6.37 -8.95
N LYS A 19 -2.61 -5.41 -9.87
CA LYS A 19 -1.92 -5.42 -11.16
C LYS A 19 -1.17 -4.09 -11.36
N PRO A 20 -0.12 -3.85 -10.56
CA PRO A 20 0.58 -2.59 -10.65
C PRO A 20 1.30 -2.46 -12.00
N THR A 21 1.71 -1.24 -12.31
CA THR A 21 2.55 -0.94 -13.46
C THR A 21 3.91 -0.44 -12.96
N LEU A 22 4.96 -1.05 -13.48
CA LEU A 22 6.33 -0.63 -13.26
C LEU A 22 6.71 0.35 -14.38
N HIS A 23 7.16 1.55 -14.00
CA HIS A 23 7.86 2.46 -14.92
C HIS A 23 9.36 2.22 -14.83
N LEU A 24 9.96 1.82 -15.93
CA LEU A 24 11.36 1.50 -16.08
C LEU A 24 12.03 2.65 -16.83
N LYS A 25 12.85 3.41 -16.10
CA LYS A 25 13.55 4.60 -16.57
C LYS A 25 15.04 4.33 -16.73
N ASP A 26 15.75 5.30 -17.29
CA ASP A 26 17.21 5.29 -17.44
C ASP A 26 17.72 4.07 -18.24
N ILE A 27 16.93 3.65 -19.25
CA ILE A 27 17.28 2.56 -20.16
C ILE A 27 17.93 3.16 -21.41
N ASP A 28 19.11 2.63 -21.79
CA ASP A 28 19.85 3.12 -22.94
C ASP A 28 19.05 2.96 -24.26
N PRO A 29 19.17 3.91 -25.21
CA PRO A 29 18.39 3.88 -26.45
C PRO A 29 18.66 2.68 -27.38
N ASP A 30 19.77 1.97 -27.20
CA ASP A 30 20.15 0.79 -27.99
C ASP A 30 19.67 -0.54 -27.37
N ILE A 31 18.97 -0.49 -26.24
CA ILE A 31 18.29 -1.63 -25.63
C ILE A 31 17.11 -2.06 -26.52
N ILE A 32 17.09 -3.35 -26.86
CA ILE A 32 16.05 -3.95 -27.72
C ILE A 32 15.08 -4.84 -26.95
N SER A 33 15.42 -5.22 -25.72
CA SER A 33 14.59 -6.09 -24.88
C SER A 33 14.74 -5.73 -23.41
N VAL A 34 13.60 -5.63 -22.72
CA VAL A 34 13.50 -5.34 -21.28
C VAL A 34 12.56 -6.37 -20.67
N GLN A 35 13.11 -7.26 -19.84
CA GLN A 35 12.38 -8.38 -19.25
C GLN A 35 12.25 -8.19 -17.74
N VAL A 36 11.07 -8.42 -17.19
CA VAL A 36 10.81 -8.35 -15.75
C VAL A 36 10.87 -9.77 -15.17
N TRP A 37 11.63 -9.93 -14.09
CA TRP A 37 11.90 -11.21 -13.44
C TRP A 37 11.55 -11.17 -11.97
N ASP A 38 11.03 -12.29 -11.46
CA ASP A 38 10.83 -12.52 -10.04
C ASP A 38 12.18 -12.80 -9.37
N ALA A 39 12.53 -12.03 -8.33
CA ALA A 39 13.84 -12.11 -7.70
C ALA A 39 14.01 -13.37 -6.85
N ALA A 40 12.93 -13.90 -6.27
CA ALA A 40 12.97 -15.05 -5.37
C ALA A 40 13.12 -16.38 -6.14
N SER A 41 12.40 -16.53 -7.25
CA SER A 41 12.35 -17.75 -8.06
C SER A 41 13.25 -17.72 -9.29
N ASP A 42 13.80 -16.54 -9.65
CA ASP A 42 14.53 -16.30 -10.90
C ASP A 42 13.72 -16.76 -12.14
N THR A 43 12.42 -16.46 -12.13
CA THR A 43 11.52 -16.77 -13.24
C THR A 43 11.12 -15.49 -13.98
N GLN A 44 10.96 -15.58 -15.30
CA GLN A 44 10.49 -14.46 -16.09
C GLN A 44 8.99 -14.24 -15.85
N ILE A 45 8.65 -13.03 -15.46
CA ILE A 45 7.26 -12.57 -15.28
C ILE A 45 6.70 -12.08 -16.62
N GLY A 46 7.48 -11.27 -17.34
CA GLY A 46 7.06 -10.73 -18.62
C GLY A 46 8.11 -9.89 -19.34
N VAL A 47 7.66 -9.20 -20.38
CA VAL A 47 8.47 -8.28 -21.19
C VAL A 47 7.82 -6.91 -21.13
N ALA A 48 8.59 -5.89 -20.78
CA ALA A 48 8.12 -4.52 -20.76
C ALA A 48 7.88 -4.01 -22.19
N THR A 49 7.04 -2.99 -22.32
CA THR A 49 6.72 -2.35 -23.60
C THR A 49 7.28 -0.93 -23.60
N GLN A 50 7.98 -0.56 -24.66
CA GLN A 50 8.45 0.80 -24.85
C GLN A 50 7.29 1.76 -25.06
N GLN A 51 7.30 2.87 -24.34
CA GLN A 51 6.31 3.93 -24.38
C GLN A 51 6.69 5.00 -25.41
N PRO A 52 5.75 5.85 -25.85
CA PRO A 52 6.02 6.89 -26.85
C PRO A 52 7.08 7.92 -26.43
N ASP A 53 7.31 8.09 -25.12
CA ASP A 53 8.33 8.98 -24.56
C ASP A 53 9.73 8.34 -24.45
N GLY A 54 9.87 7.09 -24.91
CA GLY A 54 11.12 6.31 -24.86
C GLY A 54 11.34 5.56 -23.55
N SER A 55 10.51 5.77 -22.53
CA SER A 55 10.52 4.96 -21.31
C SER A 55 9.98 3.55 -21.58
N TRP A 56 10.17 2.63 -20.64
CA TRP A 56 9.57 1.30 -20.72
C TRP A 56 8.59 1.10 -19.57
N ALA A 57 7.50 0.37 -19.82
CA ALA A 57 6.54 0.05 -18.78
C ALA A 57 6.14 -1.42 -18.82
N TYR A 58 5.86 -1.98 -17.65
CA TYR A 58 5.31 -3.33 -17.52
C TYR A 58 4.13 -3.34 -16.55
N THR A 59 2.97 -3.77 -17.03
CA THR A 59 1.78 -4.00 -16.20
C THR A 59 1.62 -5.49 -15.97
N PHE A 60 1.47 -5.90 -14.71
CA PHE A 60 1.24 -7.30 -14.36
C PHE A 60 -0.08 -7.80 -14.96
N THR A 61 -0.06 -8.96 -15.61
CA THR A 61 -1.25 -9.52 -16.28
C THR A 61 -2.14 -10.33 -15.35
N SER A 62 -1.53 -10.91 -14.31
CA SER A 62 -2.18 -11.69 -13.26
C SER A 62 -2.22 -10.91 -11.95
N ASP A 63 -3.25 -11.14 -11.14
CA ASP A 63 -3.36 -10.56 -9.80
C ASP A 63 -2.19 -11.06 -8.94
N LEU A 64 -1.47 -10.12 -8.36
CA LEU A 64 -0.49 -10.38 -7.31
C LEU A 64 -1.20 -10.55 -5.97
N THR A 65 -0.64 -11.42 -5.13
CA THR A 65 -1.16 -11.66 -3.78
C THR A 65 -0.70 -10.59 -2.81
N GLU A 66 -1.43 -10.45 -1.71
CA GLU A 66 -1.02 -9.70 -0.51
C GLU A 66 0.43 -9.99 -0.10
N GLY A 67 1.16 -8.94 0.29
CA GLY A 67 2.53 -9.01 0.82
C GLY A 67 3.62 -8.44 -0.08
N LEU A 68 4.87 -8.68 0.34
CA LEU A 68 6.09 -8.20 -0.32
C LEU A 68 6.34 -8.95 -1.63
N HIS A 69 6.63 -8.19 -2.68
CA HIS A 69 7.10 -8.68 -3.98
C HIS A 69 8.46 -8.07 -4.30
N GLN A 70 9.34 -8.88 -4.89
CA GLN A 70 10.69 -8.47 -5.24
C GLN A 70 10.95 -8.80 -6.70
N VAL A 71 11.28 -7.79 -7.50
CA VAL A 71 11.50 -7.94 -8.94
C VAL A 71 12.80 -7.30 -9.36
N TYR A 72 13.34 -7.75 -10.50
CA TYR A 72 14.43 -7.07 -11.16
C TYR A 72 14.25 -7.14 -12.68
N VAL A 73 15.04 -6.34 -13.40
CA VAL A 73 14.97 -6.24 -14.85
C VAL A 73 16.23 -6.83 -15.46
N LYS A 74 16.06 -7.61 -16.53
CA LYS A 74 17.14 -7.99 -17.46
C LYS A 74 16.98 -7.21 -18.75
N VAL A 75 18.07 -6.63 -19.25
CA VAL A 75 18.10 -5.91 -20.53
C VAL A 75 19.04 -6.58 -21.52
N GLU A 76 18.74 -6.44 -22.81
CA GLU A 76 19.60 -6.87 -23.91
C GLU A 76 19.68 -5.75 -24.97
N ASP A 77 20.90 -5.39 -25.37
CA ASP A 77 21.15 -4.40 -26.42
C ASP A 77 21.20 -5.02 -27.83
N ILE A 78 21.28 -4.18 -28.86
CA ILE A 78 21.36 -4.62 -30.26
C ILE A 78 22.60 -5.46 -30.58
N ALA A 79 23.67 -5.35 -29.79
CA ALA A 79 24.89 -6.14 -29.93
C ALA A 79 24.82 -7.48 -29.15
N GLY A 80 23.75 -7.69 -28.38
CA GLY A 80 23.53 -8.88 -27.55
C GLY A 80 24.18 -8.80 -26.15
N ASN A 81 24.65 -7.63 -25.71
CA ASN A 81 25.14 -7.45 -24.35
C ASN A 81 23.96 -7.49 -23.37
N LYS A 82 24.20 -8.06 -22.18
CA LYS A 82 23.16 -8.27 -21.16
C LYS A 82 23.57 -7.67 -19.83
N ALA A 83 22.61 -7.04 -19.16
CA ALA A 83 22.78 -6.49 -17.81
C ALA A 83 21.51 -6.68 -17.00
N ASN A 84 21.66 -6.63 -15.67
CA ASN A 84 20.56 -6.72 -14.71
C ASN A 84 20.49 -5.46 -13.87
N SER A 85 19.28 -5.04 -13.49
CA SER A 85 19.09 -4.00 -12.48
C SER A 85 19.37 -4.52 -11.06
N ALA A 86 19.41 -3.60 -10.10
CA ALA A 86 19.19 -3.96 -8.71
C ALA A 86 17.76 -4.51 -8.51
N VAL A 87 17.56 -5.24 -7.40
CA VAL A 87 16.23 -5.68 -6.97
C VAL A 87 15.42 -4.46 -6.53
N PHE A 88 14.16 -4.44 -6.91
CA PHE A 88 13.16 -3.47 -6.52
C PHE A 88 12.07 -4.17 -5.71
N ASP A 89 11.74 -3.60 -4.56
CA ASP A 89 10.78 -4.11 -3.60
C ASP A 89 9.51 -3.26 -3.64
N PHE A 90 8.34 -3.91 -3.63
CA PHE A 90 7.04 -3.26 -3.45
C PHE A 90 6.08 -4.20 -2.72
N THR A 91 5.06 -3.63 -2.07
CA THR A 91 4.09 -4.40 -1.28
C THR A 91 2.70 -4.22 -1.84
N ILE A 92 2.00 -5.34 -2.04
CA ILE A 92 0.56 -5.34 -2.28
C ILE A 92 -0.12 -5.41 -0.92
N ASP A 93 -0.88 -4.37 -0.55
CA ASP A 93 -1.78 -4.36 0.59
C ASP A 93 -3.21 -4.03 0.16
N THR A 94 -4.03 -5.08 0.16
CA THR A 94 -5.44 -5.08 -0.22
C THR A 94 -6.36 -5.17 0.98
N THR A 95 -5.78 -5.17 2.19
CA THR A 95 -6.50 -5.47 3.42
C THR A 95 -6.57 -4.25 4.32
N VAL A 96 -7.65 -4.19 5.10
CA VAL A 96 -7.74 -3.25 6.21
C VAL A 96 -8.60 -3.90 7.30
N SER A 97 -8.12 -3.85 8.53
CA SER A 97 -8.78 -4.35 9.72
C SER A 97 -9.93 -3.44 10.12
N THR A 98 -11.03 -4.04 10.58
CA THR A 98 -12.12 -3.27 11.18
C THR A 98 -11.68 -2.77 12.56
N PRO A 99 -11.58 -1.45 12.79
CA PRO A 99 -11.21 -0.92 14.09
C PRO A 99 -12.33 -1.15 15.12
N VAL A 100 -11.94 -1.28 16.38
CA VAL A 100 -12.85 -1.46 17.51
C VAL A 100 -12.78 -0.25 18.42
N ILE A 101 -13.95 0.31 18.73
CA ILE A 101 -14.12 1.37 19.73
C ILE A 101 -14.74 0.79 21.00
N SER A 102 -14.23 1.18 22.16
CA SER A 102 -14.76 0.76 23.47
C SER A 102 -14.70 1.89 24.48
N LEU A 103 -15.67 1.92 25.41
CA LEU A 103 -15.63 2.82 26.55
C LEU A 103 -14.46 2.42 27.46
N LEU A 104 -13.67 3.39 27.92
CA LEU A 104 -12.58 3.09 28.87
C LEU A 104 -13.16 2.52 30.17
N SER A 105 -12.55 1.46 30.71
CA SER A 105 -13.05 0.80 31.92
C SER A 105 -13.16 1.71 33.14
N LYS A 106 -12.32 2.77 33.21
CA LYS A 106 -12.40 3.80 34.27
C LYS A 106 -13.61 4.73 34.12
N ASP A 107 -14.16 4.82 32.91
CA ASP A 107 -15.24 5.71 32.55
C ASP A 107 -16.58 4.97 32.42
N ASP A 108 -16.58 3.64 32.48
CA ASP A 108 -17.75 2.77 32.55
C ASP A 108 -18.26 2.68 34.01
N THR A 109 -19.37 3.36 34.30
CA THR A 109 -19.81 3.59 35.69
C THR A 109 -21.02 2.76 36.05
N GLY A 110 -21.05 2.18 37.26
CA GLY A 110 -22.15 1.35 37.71
C GLY A 110 -21.85 -0.12 37.46
N VAL A 111 -22.33 -0.71 36.37
CA VAL A 111 -22.09 -2.11 36.02
C VAL A 111 -20.97 -2.20 34.99
N THR A 112 -19.88 -2.91 35.31
CA THR A 112 -18.76 -3.07 34.39
C THR A 112 -19.14 -3.88 33.15
N GLY A 113 -18.77 -3.36 31.98
CA GLY A 113 -18.91 -3.99 30.67
C GLY A 113 -20.25 -3.74 29.98
N ASP A 114 -21.15 -2.93 30.55
CA ASP A 114 -22.43 -2.61 29.93
C ASP A 114 -22.38 -1.34 29.04
N ASN A 115 -21.23 -0.64 29.04
CA ASN A 115 -20.98 0.60 28.32
C ASN A 115 -21.90 1.76 28.75
N LEU A 116 -22.40 1.76 29.98
CA LEU A 116 -23.20 2.85 30.54
C LEU A 116 -22.34 3.75 31.44
N THR A 117 -22.43 5.06 31.22
CA THR A 117 -21.65 6.03 31.99
C THR A 117 -22.48 7.24 32.41
N ASN A 118 -22.19 7.78 33.60
CA ASN A 118 -22.68 9.09 34.05
C ASN A 118 -21.62 10.20 33.90
N ILE A 119 -20.47 9.90 33.30
CA ILE A 119 -19.40 10.87 33.04
C ILE A 119 -19.72 11.60 31.73
N ASN A 120 -19.85 12.93 31.80
CA ASN A 120 -20.26 13.75 30.66
C ASN A 120 -19.14 14.02 29.63
N LYS A 121 -17.93 13.51 29.89
CA LYS A 121 -16.77 13.53 28.99
C LYS A 121 -16.02 12.20 29.10
N PRO A 122 -16.64 11.08 28.68
CA PRO A 122 -16.00 9.78 28.79
C PRO A 122 -14.85 9.68 27.78
N GLY A 123 -13.82 8.92 28.13
CA GLY A 123 -12.78 8.52 27.20
C GLY A 123 -13.14 7.20 26.51
N PHE A 124 -12.67 7.06 25.28
CA PHE A 124 -12.79 5.84 24.49
C PHE A 124 -11.41 5.32 24.13
N ALA A 125 -11.26 4.00 24.09
CA ALA A 125 -10.13 3.35 23.45
C ALA A 125 -10.51 2.94 22.03
N ILE A 126 -9.57 3.13 21.11
CA ILE A 126 -9.66 2.67 19.72
C ILE A 126 -8.50 1.71 19.50
N SER A 127 -8.79 0.55 18.93
CA SER A 127 -7.85 -0.55 18.73
C SER A 127 -8.14 -1.25 17.41
N GLY A 128 -7.22 -2.13 16.98
CA GLY A 128 -7.37 -2.84 15.69
C GLY A 128 -7.25 -1.94 14.48
N VAL A 129 -6.57 -0.80 14.61
CA VAL A 129 -6.16 0.06 13.49
C VAL A 129 -4.84 -0.49 12.95
N ASP A 130 -4.76 -0.74 11.65
CA ASP A 130 -3.53 -1.22 11.03
C ASP A 130 -2.43 -0.15 11.06
N ALA A 131 -1.17 -0.60 11.06
CA ALA A 131 -0.02 0.28 11.21
C ALA A 131 0.18 1.23 10.02
N ASP A 132 -0.29 0.82 8.84
CA ASP A 132 -0.27 1.51 7.56
C ASP A 132 -1.56 2.29 7.25
N ALA A 133 -2.52 2.32 8.19
CA ALA A 133 -3.74 3.10 8.02
C ALA A 133 -3.42 4.60 7.84
N HIS A 134 -3.68 5.13 6.64
CA HIS A 134 -3.40 6.53 6.31
C HIS A 134 -4.27 7.53 7.07
N ARG A 135 -5.54 7.17 7.36
CA ARG A 135 -6.53 8.07 7.97
C ARG A 135 -7.42 7.33 8.96
N VAL A 136 -7.57 7.87 10.17
CA VAL A 136 -8.48 7.35 11.20
C VAL A 136 -9.42 8.45 11.66
N VAL A 137 -10.72 8.18 11.58
CA VAL A 137 -11.77 9.15 11.90
C VAL A 137 -12.78 8.52 12.84
N VAL A 138 -13.19 9.29 13.85
CA VAL A 138 -14.29 8.94 14.74
C VAL A 138 -15.45 9.89 14.46
N GLN A 139 -16.61 9.34 14.17
CA GLN A 139 -17.84 10.11 14.07
C GLN A 139 -18.68 9.91 15.34
N VAL A 140 -18.88 10.99 16.09
CA VAL A 140 -19.71 11.00 17.31
C VAL A 140 -21.07 11.58 16.95
N MET A 141 -22.14 10.82 17.17
CA MET A 141 -23.51 11.31 17.01
C MET A 141 -24.15 11.58 18.37
N HIS A 142 -24.57 12.81 18.62
CA HIS A 142 -25.28 13.20 19.84
C HIS A 142 -26.49 14.08 19.51
N ASN A 143 -27.68 13.69 19.96
CA ASN A 143 -28.95 14.40 19.71
C ASN A 143 -29.21 14.73 18.23
N GLY A 144 -28.76 13.86 17.32
CA GLY A 144 -28.89 14.06 15.87
C GLY A 144 -27.85 14.99 15.24
N VAL A 145 -26.87 15.48 16.01
CA VAL A 145 -25.71 16.22 15.51
C VAL A 145 -24.53 15.26 15.42
N SER A 146 -23.82 15.28 14.30
CA SER A 146 -22.58 14.53 14.11
C SER A 146 -21.36 15.44 14.25
N GLU A 147 -20.38 14.99 15.00
CA GLU A 147 -19.04 15.58 15.10
C GLU A 147 -18.02 14.58 14.55
N GLU A 148 -17.14 15.05 13.66
CA GLU A 148 -16.05 14.26 13.10
C GLU A 148 -14.76 14.64 13.82
N ILE A 149 -14.08 13.64 14.37
CA ILE A 149 -12.79 13.80 15.05
C ILE A 149 -11.78 12.98 14.26
N GLU A 150 -10.90 13.66 13.55
CA GLU A 150 -9.74 13.04 12.92
C GLU A 150 -8.67 12.77 13.98
N LEU A 151 -8.25 11.52 14.08
CA LEU A 151 -7.18 11.14 14.99
C LEU A 151 -5.87 11.31 14.24
N SER A 152 -4.89 11.94 14.89
CA SER A 152 -3.54 11.97 14.35
C SER A 152 -3.04 10.52 14.25
N PRO A 153 -2.55 10.07 13.07
CA PRO A 153 -1.95 8.77 12.98
C PRO A 153 -0.79 8.67 13.97
N PRO A 154 -0.58 7.50 14.60
CA PRO A 154 0.55 7.30 15.48
C PRO A 154 1.86 7.69 14.77
N GLN A 155 2.63 8.57 15.40
CA GLN A 155 3.95 8.95 14.92
C GLN A 155 4.89 7.77 15.22
N TRP A 156 5.18 6.93 14.23
CA TRP A 156 6.19 5.87 14.34
C TRP A 156 7.51 6.35 13.74
#